data_AF-A0A0L7QTC5-F1
#
_entry.id   AF-A0A0L7QTC5-F1
#
_cell.length_a   1.000
_cell.length_b   1.000
_cell.length_c   1.000
_cell.angle_alpha   90.00
_cell.angle_beta   90.00
_cell.angle_gamma   90.00
#
_symmetry.space_group_name_H-M   'P 1'
#
loop_
_entity.id
_entity.type
_entity.pdbx_description
1 polymer ?
#
loop_
_entity_poly.entity_id
_entity_poly.type
_entity_poly.pdbx_seq_one_letter_code
_entity_poly.pdbx_strand_id
1 'polypeptide(L)'
;MEDMKKVAWATFYRMSSTNDNLLHYNCPEGEGSWCKWRRAEAKGELESFSHPPPLNDEVLEAIRPVFENLTSDDLLERCIGGNTQNNNEYFNSCVWTLAPKYVHCGANTIEIAAFLAACTFNNGYLPLAKVMS
;
A
#
# COMPACT_ATOMS: atom_id res chain seq x y z
N MET A 1 0.65 4.62 -14.62
CA MET A 1 0.13 5.70 -13.76
C MET A 1 -1.39 5.77 -13.80
N GLU A 2 -2.00 5.76 -14.99
CA GLU A 2 -3.47 5.76 -15.14
C GLU A 2 -4.19 4.65 -14.37
N ASP A 3 -3.67 3.42 -14.39
CA ASP A 3 -4.26 2.32 -13.62
C ASP A 3 -4.17 2.53 -12.11
N MET A 4 -3.10 3.16 -11.60
CA MET A 4 -2.98 3.50 -10.18
C MET A 4 -4.04 4.55 -9.79
N LYS A 5 -4.27 5.54 -10.66
CA LYS A 5 -5.35 6.52 -10.47
C LYS A 5 -6.71 5.84 -10.43
N LYS A 6 -7.00 4.98 -11.41
CA LYS A 6 -8.26 4.22 -11.47
C LYS A 6 -8.49 3.41 -10.20
N VAL A 7 -7.49 2.66 -9.74
CA VAL A 7 -7.60 1.83 -8.52
C VAL A 7 -7.81 2.69 -7.27
N ALA A 8 -7.12 3.82 -7.14
CA ALA A 8 -7.35 4.74 -6.03
C ALA A 8 -8.78 5.29 -6.04
N TRP A 9 -9.23 5.82 -7.19
CA TRP A 9 -10.58 6.34 -7.36
C TRP A 9 -11.68 5.29 -7.24
N ALA A 10 -11.40 4.02 -7.55
CA ALA A 10 -12.33 2.91 -7.32
C ALA A 10 -12.79 2.83 -5.85
N THR A 11 -11.91 3.20 -4.91
CA THR A 11 -12.27 3.24 -3.48
C THR A 11 -13.25 4.36 -3.19
N PHE A 12 -13.01 5.57 -3.70
CA PHE A 12 -13.91 6.71 -3.54
C PHE A 12 -15.30 6.42 -4.10
N TYR A 13 -15.36 5.93 -5.35
CA TYR A 13 -16.63 5.61 -6.01
C TYR A 13 -17.40 4.48 -5.32
N ARG A 14 -16.70 3.46 -4.81
CA ARG A 14 -17.34 2.41 -4.02
C ARG A 14 -18.00 2.95 -2.74
N MET A 15 -17.43 3.99 -2.13
CA MET A 15 -17.98 4.60 -0.90
C MET A 15 -19.22 5.46 -1.15
N SER A 16 -19.45 5.91 -2.39
CA SER A 16 -20.64 6.66 -2.80
C SER A 16 -21.67 5.82 -3.56
N SER A 17 -21.35 4.56 -3.89
CA SER A 17 -22.23 3.66 -4.64
C SER A 17 -23.45 3.24 -3.83
N THR A 18 -24.61 3.18 -4.47
CA THR A 18 -25.88 2.69 -3.90
C THR A 18 -26.46 1.58 -4.79
N ASN A 19 -27.57 0.97 -4.36
CA ASN A 19 -28.28 -0.01 -5.19
C ASN A 19 -28.85 0.64 -6.47
N ASP A 20 -29.22 1.92 -6.43
CA ASP A 20 -29.77 2.66 -7.57
C ASP A 20 -28.69 3.32 -8.44
N ASN A 21 -27.50 3.57 -7.88
CA ASN A 21 -26.37 4.18 -8.57
C ASN A 21 -25.09 3.37 -8.37
N LEU A 22 -24.78 2.51 -9.35
CA LEU A 22 -23.67 1.56 -9.31
C LEU A 22 -22.38 2.20 -9.83
N LEU A 23 -21.39 2.38 -8.95
CA LEU A 23 -20.14 3.08 -9.28
C LEU A 23 -18.91 2.16 -9.19
N HIS A 24 -18.98 0.98 -9.83
CA HIS A 24 -17.94 -0.07 -9.77
C HIS A 24 -17.09 -0.20 -11.04
N TYR A 25 -17.15 0.79 -11.94
CA TYR A 25 -16.49 0.75 -13.26
C TYR A 25 -14.95 0.73 -13.18
N ASN A 26 -14.36 1.26 -12.10
CA ASN A 26 -12.91 1.19 -11.87
C ASN A 26 -12.46 -0.03 -11.04
N CYS A 27 -13.40 -0.86 -10.58
CA CYS A 27 -13.06 -2.07 -9.83
C CYS A 27 -12.67 -3.20 -10.80
N PRO A 28 -11.71 -4.07 -10.44
CA PRO A 28 -11.40 -5.23 -11.24
C PRO A 28 -12.61 -6.17 -11.32
N GLU A 29 -12.78 -6.83 -12.46
CA GLU A 29 -13.88 -7.76 -12.71
C GLU A 29 -13.53 -9.18 -12.24
N GLY A 30 -14.55 -10.05 -12.15
CA GLY A 30 -14.39 -11.46 -11.84
C GLY A 30 -14.40 -11.83 -10.35
N GLU A 31 -14.41 -13.13 -10.08
CA GLU A 31 -14.52 -13.67 -8.71
C GLU A 31 -13.34 -13.33 -7.80
N GLY A 32 -12.16 -13.10 -8.39
CA GLY A 32 -10.95 -12.67 -7.70
C GLY A 32 -10.92 -11.17 -7.36
N SER A 33 -11.96 -10.42 -7.73
CA SER A 33 -12.04 -8.99 -7.44
C SER A 33 -12.02 -8.71 -5.94
N TRP A 34 -11.31 -7.66 -5.53
CA TRP A 34 -11.43 -7.14 -4.16
C TRP A 34 -12.76 -6.40 -3.94
N CYS A 35 -13.50 -6.05 -5.01
CA CYS A 35 -14.80 -5.41 -4.93
C CYS A 35 -15.91 -6.43 -4.71
N LYS A 36 -16.63 -6.33 -3.58
CA LYS A 36 -17.71 -7.25 -3.22
C LYS A 36 -18.82 -7.29 -4.25
N TRP A 37 -19.18 -6.14 -4.84
CA TRP A 37 -20.21 -6.06 -5.89
C TRP A 37 -19.77 -6.78 -7.16
N ARG A 38 -18.54 -6.54 -7.65
CA ARG A 38 -17.97 -7.24 -8.83
C ARG A 38 -17.86 -8.75 -8.63
N ARG A 39 -17.58 -9.21 -7.41
CA ARG A 39 -17.62 -10.63 -7.10
C ARG A 39 -19.04 -11.20 -7.15
N ALA A 40 -20.02 -10.49 -6.62
CA ALA A 40 -21.42 -10.92 -6.66
C ALA A 40 -21.94 -10.96 -8.10
N GLU A 41 -21.56 -9.98 -8.92
CA GLU A 41 -21.79 -9.98 -10.37
C GLU A 41 -21.20 -11.21 -11.04
N ALA A 42 -19.93 -11.51 -10.81
CA ALA A 42 -19.25 -12.67 -11.40
C ALA A 42 -19.89 -14.01 -11.01
N LYS A 43 -20.50 -14.09 -9.83
CA LYS A 43 -21.17 -15.30 -9.32
C LYS A 43 -22.66 -15.39 -9.64
N GLY A 44 -23.25 -14.35 -10.23
CA GLY A 44 -24.70 -14.27 -10.44
C GLY A 44 -25.51 -14.07 -9.15
N GLU A 45 -24.91 -13.48 -8.11
CA GLU A 45 -25.50 -13.30 -6.78
C GLU A 45 -26.08 -11.88 -6.56
N LEU A 46 -26.21 -11.07 -7.63
CA LEU A 46 -26.62 -9.65 -7.55
C LEU A 46 -28.00 -9.43 -6.92
N GLU A 47 -28.95 -10.36 -7.12
CA GLU A 47 -30.30 -10.26 -6.52
C GLU A 47 -30.27 -10.24 -4.99
N SER A 48 -29.26 -10.89 -4.40
CA SER A 48 -29.06 -10.95 -2.94
C SER A 48 -28.12 -9.86 -2.42
N PHE A 49 -27.47 -9.12 -3.32
CA PHE A 49 -26.51 -8.11 -2.96
C PHE A 49 -27.21 -6.80 -2.59
N SER A 50 -26.83 -6.23 -1.46
CA SER A 50 -27.23 -4.88 -1.08
C SER A 50 -26.00 -4.05 -0.70
N HIS A 51 -25.96 -2.82 -1.19
CA HIS A 51 -24.91 -1.88 -0.83
C HIS A 51 -25.03 -1.49 0.65
N PRO A 52 -23.90 -1.33 1.36
CA PRO A 52 -23.91 -0.59 2.61
C PRO A 52 -24.38 0.86 2.36
N PRO A 53 -24.89 1.56 3.38
CA PRO A 53 -25.17 2.98 3.27
C PRO A 53 -23.94 3.73 2.74
N PRO A 54 -24.11 4.63 1.73
CA PRO A 54 -23.00 5.42 1.22
C PRO A 54 -22.53 6.41 2.28
N LEU A 55 -21.32 6.94 2.10
CA LEU A 55 -20.89 8.11 2.87
C LEU A 55 -21.78 9.31 2.55
N ASN A 56 -21.93 10.20 3.52
CA ASN A 56 -22.64 11.46 3.34
C ASN A 56 -21.92 12.33 2.29
N ASP A 57 -22.68 13.07 1.50
CA ASP A 57 -22.15 13.94 0.44
C ASP A 57 -21.16 14.99 0.97
N GLU A 58 -21.39 15.57 2.15
CA GLU A 58 -20.47 16.51 2.79
C GLU A 58 -19.13 15.83 3.12
N VAL A 59 -19.16 14.56 3.54
CA VAL A 59 -17.95 13.78 3.80
C VAL A 59 -17.24 13.46 2.50
N LEU A 60 -17.98 13.05 1.46
CA LEU A 60 -17.42 12.76 0.14
C LEU A 60 -16.73 13.99 -0.46
N GLU A 61 -17.37 15.16 -0.38
CA GLU A 61 -16.77 16.41 -0.84
C GLU A 61 -15.56 16.81 0.00
N ALA A 62 -15.58 16.60 1.33
CA ALA A 62 -14.44 16.88 2.19
C ALA A 62 -13.23 15.97 1.89
N ILE A 63 -13.44 14.70 1.52
CA ILE A 63 -12.35 13.75 1.24
C ILE A 63 -11.92 13.71 -0.23
N ARG A 64 -12.72 14.23 -1.17
CA ARG A 64 -12.36 14.28 -2.60
C ARG A 64 -10.97 14.89 -2.86
N PRO A 65 -10.59 16.04 -2.25
CA PRO A 65 -9.25 16.59 -2.44
C PRO A 65 -8.12 15.66 -1.99
N VAL A 66 -8.39 14.76 -1.04
CA VAL A 66 -7.41 13.74 -0.62
C VAL A 66 -7.14 12.77 -1.76
N PHE A 67 -8.18 12.31 -2.45
CA PHE A 67 -8.02 11.42 -3.62
C PHE A 67 -7.36 12.13 -4.80
N GLU A 68 -7.68 13.40 -5.05
CA GLU A 68 -7.01 14.21 -6.06
C GLU A 68 -5.50 14.34 -5.78
N ASN A 69 -5.13 14.69 -4.54
CA ASN A 69 -3.73 14.76 -4.14
C ASN A 69 -3.02 13.40 -4.21
N LEU A 70 -3.68 12.33 -3.75
CA LEU A 70 -3.15 10.96 -3.80
C LEU A 70 -2.97 10.43 -5.22
N THR A 71 -3.68 11.00 -6.19
CA THR A 71 -3.61 10.60 -7.60
C THR A 71 -2.91 11.63 -8.48
N SER A 72 -2.26 12.62 -7.88
CA SER A 72 -1.39 13.56 -8.59
C SER A 72 -0.22 12.85 -9.25
N ASP A 73 0.18 13.33 -10.44
CA ASP A 73 1.28 12.73 -11.19
C ASP A 73 2.61 12.80 -10.41
N ASP A 74 2.88 13.93 -9.73
CA ASP A 74 4.06 14.10 -8.87
C ASP A 74 4.16 13.00 -7.78
N LEU A 75 3.06 12.74 -7.08
CA LEU A 75 3.06 11.72 -6.03
C LEU A 75 3.20 10.31 -6.62
N LEU A 76 2.47 10.01 -7.69
CA LEU A 76 2.47 8.69 -8.30
C LEU A 76 3.81 8.37 -8.97
N GLU A 77 4.48 9.34 -9.58
CA GLU A 77 5.83 9.17 -10.14
C GLU A 77 6.83 8.71 -9.07
N ARG A 78 6.73 9.25 -7.85
CA ARG A 78 7.56 8.82 -6.70
C ARG A 78 7.27 7.38 -6.28
N CYS A 79 6.08 6.87 -6.55
CA CYS A 79 5.69 5.49 -6.25
C CYS A 79 6.16 4.48 -7.31
N ILE A 80 6.46 4.90 -8.55
CA ILE A 80 6.88 3.98 -9.64
C ILE A 80 8.17 3.25 -9.26
N GLY A 81 9.08 3.91 -8.55
CA GLY A 81 10.35 3.32 -8.12
C GLY A 81 10.20 2.21 -7.07
N GLY A 82 9.01 1.96 -6.52
CA GLY A 82 8.80 0.96 -5.47
C GLY A 82 9.56 1.26 -4.17
N ASN A 83 9.98 2.52 -3.99
CA ASN A 83 10.74 2.92 -2.82
C ASN A 83 9.87 2.78 -1.57
N THR A 84 10.44 2.26 -0.49
CA THR A 84 9.73 2.11 0.78
C THR A 84 9.31 3.48 1.31
N GLN A 85 8.03 3.63 1.67
CA GLN A 85 7.46 4.88 2.23
C GLN A 85 8.16 5.31 3.54
N ASN A 86 8.88 4.38 4.18
CA ASN A 86 9.64 4.63 5.40
C ASN A 86 11.03 3.98 5.32
N ASN A 87 11.93 4.58 4.56
CA ASN A 87 13.34 4.17 4.47
C ASN A 87 13.99 4.00 5.85
N ASN A 88 13.62 4.87 6.80
CA ASN A 88 14.12 4.80 8.17
C ASN A 88 13.65 3.54 8.89
N GLU A 89 12.38 3.15 8.74
CA GLU A 89 11.86 1.92 9.36
C GLU A 89 12.46 0.67 8.73
N TYR A 90 12.62 0.62 7.41
CA TYR A 90 13.30 -0.51 6.76
C TYR A 90 14.77 -0.62 7.20
N PHE A 91 15.52 0.49 7.18
CA PHE A 91 16.90 0.51 7.66
C PHE A 91 17.01 0.10 9.13
N ASN A 92 16.18 0.69 10.00
CA ASN A 92 16.15 0.33 11.42
C ASN A 92 15.79 -1.15 11.62
N SER A 93 14.86 -1.69 10.82
CA SER A 93 14.54 -3.12 10.86
C SER A 93 15.77 -3.99 10.56
N CYS A 94 16.59 -3.62 9.57
CA CYS A 94 17.86 -4.31 9.31
C CYS A 94 18.82 -4.24 10.50
N VAL A 95 18.98 -3.06 11.13
CA VAL A 95 19.82 -2.90 12.33
C VAL A 95 19.33 -3.79 13.46
N TRP A 96 18.04 -3.76 13.79
CA TRP A 96 17.47 -4.51 14.92
C TRP A 96 17.35 -6.01 14.63
N THR A 97 17.38 -6.43 13.37
CA THR A 97 17.51 -7.85 13.00
C THR A 97 18.90 -8.37 13.35
N LEU A 98 19.94 -7.55 13.19
CA LEU A 98 21.33 -7.91 13.47
C LEU A 98 21.71 -7.69 14.95
N ALA A 99 21.15 -6.67 15.60
CA ALA A 99 21.35 -6.34 17.00
C ALA A 99 19.99 -6.18 17.71
N PRO A 100 19.36 -7.28 18.15
CA PRO A 100 18.01 -7.23 18.70
C PRO A 100 17.90 -6.35 19.96
N LYS A 101 16.87 -5.48 20.00
CA LYS A 101 16.65 -4.52 21.10
C LYS A 101 16.47 -5.15 22.48
N TYR A 102 16.09 -6.43 22.53
CA TYR A 102 15.87 -7.17 23.77
C TYR A 102 17.13 -7.86 24.30
N VAL A 103 18.27 -7.74 23.60
CA VAL A 103 19.58 -8.25 24.01
C VAL A 103 20.50 -7.07 24.27
N HIS A 104 21.34 -7.17 25.31
CA HIS A 104 22.39 -6.18 25.51
C HIS A 104 23.45 -6.31 24.40
N CYS A 105 23.59 -5.28 23.58
CA CYS A 105 24.64 -5.16 22.57
C CYS A 105 25.58 -4.01 22.95
N GLY A 106 26.89 -4.26 22.97
CA GLY A 106 27.88 -3.22 23.19
C GLY A 106 27.96 -2.26 21.99
N ALA A 107 28.58 -1.09 22.19
CA ALA A 107 28.71 -0.05 21.16
C ALA A 107 29.28 -0.59 19.83
N ASN A 108 30.35 -1.39 19.90
CA ASN A 108 30.97 -1.99 18.72
C ASN A 108 30.01 -2.92 17.96
N THR A 109 29.16 -3.67 18.66
CA THR A 109 28.17 -4.56 18.04
C THR A 109 27.10 -3.76 17.31
N ILE A 110 26.61 -2.67 17.92
CA ILE A 110 25.65 -1.76 17.29
C ILE A 110 26.25 -1.09 16.05
N GLU A 111 27.50 -0.66 16.13
CA GLU A 111 28.21 -0.03 15.01
C GLU A 111 28.38 -1.01 13.82
N ILE A 112 28.82 -2.24 14.07
CA ILE A 112 28.91 -3.29 13.04
C ILE A 112 27.53 -3.58 12.44
N ALA A 113 26.50 -3.71 13.27
CA ALA A 113 25.13 -3.93 12.81
C ALA A 113 24.63 -2.78 11.92
N ALA A 114 24.96 -1.53 12.25
CA ALA A 114 24.61 -0.37 11.43
C ALA A 114 25.30 -0.38 10.06
N PHE A 115 26.60 -0.73 10.00
CA PHE A 115 27.32 -0.85 8.74
C PHE A 115 26.75 -1.99 7.86
N LEU A 116 26.50 -3.16 8.44
CA LEU A 116 25.91 -4.29 7.73
C LEU A 116 24.47 -3.99 7.28
N ALA A 117 23.69 -3.28 8.10
CA ALA A 117 22.36 -2.80 7.73
C ALA A 117 22.41 -1.83 6.55
N ALA A 118 23.38 -0.91 6.50
CA ALA A 118 23.56 0.00 5.37
C ALA A 118 23.90 -0.77 4.07
N CYS A 119 24.74 -1.80 4.16
CA CYS A 119 25.01 -2.68 3.03
C CYS A 119 23.76 -3.43 2.57
N THR A 120 23.01 -4.01 3.50
CA THR A 120 21.78 -4.78 3.23
C THR A 120 20.69 -3.91 2.62
N PHE A 121 20.50 -2.71 3.17
CA PHE A 121 19.51 -1.73 2.72
C PHE A 121 19.76 -1.31 1.26
N ASN A 122 21.02 -1.05 0.91
CA ASN A 122 21.37 -0.52 -0.42
C ASN A 122 21.58 -1.61 -1.49
N ASN A 123 22.09 -2.79 -1.11
CA ASN A 123 22.57 -3.80 -2.07
C ASN A 123 22.08 -5.23 -1.77
N GLY A 124 21.14 -5.39 -0.85
CA GLY A 124 20.72 -6.71 -0.37
C GLY A 124 21.85 -7.49 0.32
N TYR A 125 21.77 -8.81 0.33
CA TYR A 125 22.71 -9.67 1.07
C TYR A 125 24.07 -9.92 0.38
N LEU A 126 24.27 -9.42 -0.84
CA LEU A 126 25.50 -9.65 -1.61
C LEU A 126 26.76 -9.12 -0.91
N PRO A 127 26.79 -7.91 -0.31
CA PRO A 127 27.96 -7.46 0.43
C PRO A 127 28.21 -8.26 1.70
N LEU A 128 27.17 -8.78 2.37
CA LEU A 128 27.34 -9.61 3.57
C LEU A 128 28.07 -10.91 3.22
N ALA A 129 27.70 -11.55 2.10
CA ALA A 129 28.39 -12.74 1.63
C ALA A 129 29.90 -12.50 1.41
N LYS A 130 30.31 -11.29 1.01
CA LYS A 130 31.73 -10.90 0.85
C LYS A 130 32.44 -10.59 2.16
N VAL A 131 31.71 -10.12 3.18
CA VAL A 131 32.28 -9.87 4.53
C VAL A 131 32.48 -11.19 5.28
N MET A 132 31.62 -12.17 5.02
CA MET A 132 31.63 -13.48 5.69
C MET A 132 32.47 -14.56 4.98
N SER A 133 33.00 -14.26 3.79
CA SER A 133 33.90 -15.13 3.03
C SER A 133 35.35 -14.98 3.47
#